data_AF-A0A147IU00-F1
#
_entry.id   AF-A0A147IU00-F1
#
_cell.length_a   1.000
_cell.length_b   1.000
_cell.length_c   1.000
_cell.angle_alpha   90.00
_cell.angle_beta   90.00
_cell.angle_gamma   90.00
#
_symmetry.space_group_name_H-M   'P 1'
#
loop_
_entity.id
_entity.type
_entity.pdbx_description
1 polymer ?
#
loop_
_entity_poly.entity_id
_entity_poly.type
_entity_poly.pdbx_seq_one_letter_code
_entity_poly.pdbx_strand_id
1 'polypeptide(L)'
;MLKKLIMGVALICASSQAYAWDGMKSGKLTRVDVVTNGDNFGFRVYQDGSPMCGTSESWGFINKGDSNYDGMVALLMSAYMNGKSVTLLSTKEGAYCHIGYAILQ
;
A
#
# COMPACT_ATOMS: atom_id res chain seq x y z
N MET A 1 29.30 -39.01 20.81
CA MET A 1 29.25 -37.58 20.42
C MET A 1 28.21 -37.27 19.33
N LEU A 2 27.28 -38.19 19.03
CA LEU A 2 26.28 -38.05 17.95
C LEU A 2 24.95 -37.38 18.38
N LYS A 3 24.68 -37.30 19.70
CA LYS A 3 23.42 -36.72 20.24
C LYS A 3 23.38 -35.19 20.26
N LYS A 4 24.53 -34.50 20.16
CA LYS A 4 24.58 -33.02 20.14
C LYS A 4 24.30 -32.42 18.75
N LEU A 5 24.23 -33.25 17.71
CA LEU A 5 24.00 -32.80 16.33
C LEU A 5 22.52 -32.77 15.92
N ILE A 6 21.62 -33.32 16.74
CA ILE A 6 20.19 -33.47 16.39
C ILE A 6 19.38 -32.21 16.73
N MET A 7 19.93 -31.30 17.56
CA MET A 7 19.21 -30.11 18.04
C MET A 7 19.49 -28.82 17.23
N GLY A 8 20.14 -28.93 16.07
CA GLY A 8 20.48 -27.79 15.20
C GLY A 8 19.64 -27.66 13.92
N VAL A 9 18.82 -28.66 13.58
CA VAL A 9 18.17 -28.76 12.26
C VAL A 9 16.69 -28.34 12.27
N ALA A 10 16.08 -28.14 13.45
CA ALA A 10 14.65 -27.86 13.57
C ALA A 10 14.24 -26.38 13.36
N LEU A 11 15.18 -25.46 13.13
CA LEU A 11 14.90 -24.01 13.08
C LEU A 11 14.80 -23.39 11.67
N ILE A 12 14.82 -24.19 10.60
CA ILE A 12 14.96 -23.67 9.23
C ILE A 12 13.60 -23.52 8.49
N CYS A 13 12.50 -24.08 9.00
CA CYS A 13 11.25 -24.21 8.22
C CYS A 13 10.11 -23.25 8.58
N ALA A 14 10.35 -22.18 9.34
CA ALA A 14 9.29 -21.24 9.77
C ALA A 14 9.38 -19.84 9.14
N SER A 15 9.96 -19.69 7.96
CA SER A 15 9.88 -18.43 7.20
C SER A 15 8.54 -18.32 6.48
N SER A 16 7.52 -17.83 7.19
CA SER A 16 6.33 -17.29 6.52
C SER A 16 6.78 -16.14 5.61
N GLN A 17 6.32 -16.13 4.34
CA GLN A 17 6.49 -14.96 3.49
C GLN A 17 5.68 -13.81 4.10
N ALA A 18 6.34 -12.96 4.86
CA ALA A 18 5.76 -11.69 5.24
C ALA A 18 5.76 -10.83 3.98
N TYR A 19 4.57 -10.60 3.41
CA TYR A 19 4.40 -9.55 2.40
C TYR A 19 4.67 -8.22 3.09
N ALA A 20 5.90 -7.75 2.96
CA ALA A 20 6.29 -6.43 3.43
C ALA A 20 5.79 -5.39 2.43
N TRP A 21 5.11 -4.38 2.93
CA TRP A 21 4.79 -3.20 2.15
C TRP A 21 6.05 -2.34 2.01
N ASP A 22 6.30 -1.80 0.83
CA ASP A 22 7.43 -0.90 0.58
C ASP A 22 7.21 0.49 1.22
N GLY A 23 5.96 0.86 1.47
CA GLY A 23 5.61 2.10 2.15
C GLY A 23 4.39 1.97 3.05
N MET A 24 4.46 2.59 4.22
CA MET A 24 3.34 2.87 5.10
C MET A 24 3.32 4.37 5.40
N LYS A 25 2.20 5.05 5.15
CA LYS A 25 2.07 6.49 5.39
C LYS A 25 0.72 6.82 6.01
N SER A 26 0.72 7.55 7.12
CA SER A 26 -0.50 8.02 7.83
C SER A 26 -0.64 9.53 7.75
N GLY A 27 -1.84 10.03 7.50
CA GLY A 27 -2.06 11.45 7.21
C GLY A 27 -3.34 11.70 6.42
N LYS A 28 -3.62 12.98 6.11
CA LYS A 28 -4.82 13.34 5.36
C LYS A 28 -4.56 13.28 3.86
N LEU A 29 -5.57 12.89 3.11
CA LEU A 29 -5.53 13.04 1.66
C LEU A 29 -5.62 14.52 1.32
N THR A 30 -4.67 15.04 0.57
CA THR A 30 -4.63 16.45 0.16
C THR A 30 -5.18 16.65 -1.25
N ARG A 31 -5.20 15.59 -2.06
CA ARG A 31 -5.70 15.60 -3.43
C ARG A 31 -6.11 14.20 -3.88
N VAL A 32 -7.15 14.15 -4.71
CA VAL A 32 -7.59 12.96 -5.44
C VAL A 32 -7.69 13.30 -6.92
N ASP A 33 -7.09 12.48 -7.77
CA ASP A 33 -7.19 12.59 -9.22
C ASP A 33 -7.91 11.37 -9.80
N VAL A 34 -8.84 11.62 -10.73
CA VAL A 34 -9.49 10.59 -11.55
C VAL A 34 -9.17 10.89 -13.01
N VAL A 35 -8.49 9.98 -13.70
CA VAL A 35 -8.09 10.15 -15.10
C VAL A 35 -8.93 9.28 -16.03
N THR A 36 -9.14 9.75 -17.26
CA THR A 36 -10.03 9.12 -18.25
C THR A 36 -9.55 7.74 -18.73
N ASN A 37 -8.27 7.41 -18.58
CA ASN A 37 -7.73 6.07 -18.84
C ASN A 37 -7.69 5.23 -17.55
N GLY A 38 -8.88 4.79 -17.12
CA GLY A 38 -9.14 4.25 -15.79
C GLY A 38 -8.44 2.92 -15.44
N ASP A 39 -7.89 2.22 -16.42
CA ASP A 39 -7.29 0.89 -16.21
C ASP A 39 -5.87 0.95 -15.64
N ASN A 40 -5.13 2.03 -15.88
CA ASN A 40 -3.77 2.21 -15.39
C ASN A 40 -3.59 3.55 -14.71
N PHE A 41 -3.40 3.53 -13.39
CA PHE A 41 -3.32 4.73 -12.55
C PHE A 41 -4.59 5.59 -12.64
N GLY A 42 -5.75 4.95 -12.81
CA GLY A 42 -7.05 5.58 -13.03
C GLY A 42 -7.51 6.45 -11.87
N PHE A 43 -7.21 6.01 -10.65
CA PHE A 43 -7.49 6.72 -9.41
C PHE A 43 -6.19 6.92 -8.63
N ARG A 44 -5.90 8.17 -8.26
CA ARG A 44 -4.65 8.55 -7.57
C ARG A 44 -4.96 9.38 -6.35
N VAL A 45 -4.19 9.19 -5.30
CA VAL A 45 -4.30 9.97 -4.06
C VAL A 45 -2.95 10.50 -3.65
N TYR A 46 -2.97 11.70 -3.08
CA TYR A 46 -1.79 12.38 -2.56
C TYR A 46 -1.94 12.55 -1.06
N GLN A 47 -0.84 12.35 -0.34
CA GLN A 47 -0.80 12.45 1.11
C GLN A 47 0.40 13.29 1.51
N ASP A 48 0.14 14.48 2.06
CA ASP A 48 1.13 15.42 2.60
C ASP A 48 2.28 15.81 1.64
N GLY A 49 2.09 15.63 0.33
CA GLY A 49 3.03 16.05 -0.73
C GLY A 49 4.40 15.38 -0.75
N SER A 50 4.72 14.53 0.23
CA SER A 50 6.00 13.84 0.33
C SER A 50 5.99 12.49 -0.39
N PRO A 51 7.16 11.97 -0.83
CA PRO A 51 7.20 10.74 -1.61
C PRO A 51 6.59 9.52 -0.91
N MET A 52 6.06 8.60 -1.69
CA MET A 52 5.42 7.36 -1.22
C MET A 52 6.29 6.14 -1.54
N CYS A 53 6.14 5.06 -0.76
CA CYS A 53 6.76 3.73 -0.98
C CYS A 53 8.25 3.71 -1.40
N GLY A 54 9.06 4.67 -0.93
CA GLY A 54 10.48 4.78 -1.30
C GLY A 54 10.73 5.20 -2.75
N THR A 55 9.75 5.82 -3.41
CA THR A 55 9.85 6.42 -4.75
C THR A 55 10.10 7.94 -4.66
N SER A 56 10.18 8.61 -5.81
CA SER A 56 10.15 10.08 -5.90
C SER A 56 8.74 10.65 -6.04
N GLU A 57 7.75 9.80 -6.32
CA GLU A 57 6.38 10.22 -6.58
C GLU A 57 5.62 10.45 -5.27
N SER A 58 4.86 11.54 -5.21
CA SER A 58 4.10 11.96 -4.02
C SER A 58 2.67 11.41 -3.97
N TRP A 59 2.36 10.47 -4.87
CA TRP A 59 1.05 9.86 -5.00
C TRP A 59 1.13 8.35 -5.07
N GLY A 60 0.03 7.73 -4.65
CA GLY A 60 -0.23 6.32 -4.86
C GLY A 60 -1.51 6.14 -5.68
N PHE A 61 -1.67 4.96 -6.25
CA PHE A 61 -2.80 4.63 -7.11
C PHE A 61 -3.47 3.32 -6.72
N ILE A 62 -4.67 3.14 -7.26
CA ILE A 62 -5.37 1.86 -7.33
C ILE A 62 -5.89 1.67 -8.75
N ASN A 63 -5.89 0.43 -9.21
CA ASN A 63 -6.28 0.08 -10.57
C ASN A 63 -7.67 -0.56 -10.58
N LYS A 64 -8.42 -0.31 -11.65
CA LYS A 64 -9.77 -0.88 -11.81
C LYS A 64 -9.80 -2.42 -11.76
N GLY A 65 -8.68 -3.06 -12.08
CA GLY A 65 -8.51 -4.52 -12.00
C GLY A 65 -8.37 -5.08 -10.58
N ASP A 66 -8.20 -4.23 -9.57
CA ASP A 66 -8.07 -4.68 -8.17
C ASP A 66 -9.41 -5.21 -7.66
N SER A 67 -9.39 -6.36 -7.00
CA SER A 67 -10.62 -7.08 -6.58
C SER A 67 -11.56 -6.28 -5.68
N ASN A 68 -11.05 -5.23 -5.02
CA ASN A 68 -11.82 -4.33 -4.14
C ASN A 68 -11.74 -2.86 -4.58
N TYR A 69 -11.53 -2.60 -5.88
CA TYR A 69 -11.36 -1.24 -6.41
C TYR A 69 -12.44 -0.27 -5.92
N ASP A 70 -13.73 -0.59 -6.12
CA ASP A 70 -14.83 0.30 -5.76
C ASP A 70 -14.89 0.58 -4.25
N GLY A 71 -14.62 -0.43 -3.42
CA GLY A 71 -14.57 -0.28 -1.97
C GLY A 71 -13.42 0.61 -1.51
N MET A 72 -12.25 0.45 -2.14
CA MET A 72 -11.08 1.28 -1.86
C MET A 72 -11.30 2.73 -2.32
N VAL A 73 -11.83 2.95 -3.52
CA VAL A 73 -12.22 4.29 -4.02
C VAL A 73 -13.20 4.96 -3.05
N ALA A 74 -14.26 4.25 -2.64
CA ALA A 74 -15.26 4.79 -1.74
C ALA A 74 -14.68 5.18 -0.37
N LEU A 75 -13.82 4.33 0.21
CA LEU A 75 -13.14 4.61 1.48
C LEU A 75 -12.24 5.86 1.37
N LEU A 76 -11.42 5.94 0.32
CA LEU A 76 -10.47 7.04 0.13
C LEU A 76 -11.21 8.36 -0.18
N MET A 77 -12.25 8.33 -1.00
CA MET A 77 -13.09 9.51 -1.26
C MET A 77 -13.79 9.98 0.01
N SER A 78 -14.33 9.06 0.81
CA SER A 78 -14.92 9.40 2.11
C SER A 78 -13.88 10.03 3.04
N ALA A 79 -12.68 9.47 3.13
CA ALA A 79 -11.59 10.05 3.93
C ALA A 79 -11.25 11.48 3.50
N TYR A 80 -11.11 11.69 2.18
CA TYR A 80 -10.82 12.99 1.58
C TYR A 80 -11.91 14.02 1.89
N MET A 81 -13.16 13.69 1.59
CA MET A 81 -14.30 14.61 1.77
C MET A 81 -14.55 14.96 3.24
N ASN A 82 -14.29 14.03 4.16
CA ASN A 82 -14.47 14.25 5.60
C ASN A 82 -13.21 14.79 6.29
N GLY A 83 -12.12 15.00 5.55
CA GLY A 83 -10.83 15.45 6.10
C GLY A 83 -10.26 14.52 7.17
N LYS A 84 -10.56 13.22 7.07
CA LYS A 84 -10.08 12.17 7.97
C LYS A 84 -8.68 11.71 7.56
N SER A 85 -7.91 11.27 8.55
CA SER A 85 -6.63 10.65 8.30
C SER A 85 -6.83 9.22 7.79
N VAL A 86 -5.97 8.80 6.88
CA VAL A 86 -5.90 7.44 6.36
C VAL A 86 -4.45 6.95 6.47
N THR A 87 -4.29 5.68 6.82
CA THR A 87 -3.01 4.99 6.67
C THR A 87 -3.02 4.20 5.38
N LEU A 88 -2.13 4.54 4.45
CA LEU A 88 -1.95 3.84 3.18
C LEU A 88 -0.74 2.92 3.28
N LEU A 89 -0.93 1.66 2.91
CA LEU A 89 0.15 0.71 2.71
C LEU A 89 0.25 0.41 1.22
N SER A 90 1.47 0.51 0.70
CA SER A 90 1.72 0.51 -0.73
C SER A 90 3.00 -0.24 -1.08
N THR A 91 2.99 -0.79 -2.29
CA THR A 91 4.11 -1.51 -2.89
C THR A 91 4.60 -0.73 -4.11
N LYS A 92 5.91 -0.73 -4.34
CA LYS A 92 6.52 -0.05 -5.47
C LYS A 92 6.28 -0.84 -6.75
N GLU A 93 5.67 -0.19 -7.73
CA GLU A 93 5.49 -0.70 -9.08
C GLU A 93 6.20 0.23 -10.07
N GLY A 94 7.44 -0.12 -10.42
CA GLY A 94 8.30 0.74 -11.22
C GLY A 94 8.66 2.03 -10.48
N ALA A 95 8.20 3.17 -10.99
CA ALA A 95 8.40 4.48 -10.38
C ALA A 95 7.25 4.92 -9.44
N TYR A 96 6.17 4.13 -9.38
CA TYR A 96 4.92 4.52 -8.72
C TYR A 96 4.59 3.62 -7.53
N CYS A 97 3.57 4.01 -6.76
CA CYS A 97 3.14 3.29 -5.57
C CYS A 97 1.72 2.74 -5.73
N HIS A 98 1.61 1.42 -5.82
CA HIS A 98 0.34 0.74 -5.83
C HIS A 98 -0.17 0.57 -4.38
N ILE A 99 -1.35 1.11 -4.07
CA ILE A 99 -1.97 1.01 -2.76
C ILE A 99 -2.71 -0.32 -2.65
N GLY A 100 -2.22 -1.21 -1.79
CA GLY A 100 -2.89 -2.49 -1.56
C GLY A 100 -3.71 -2.55 -0.26
N TYR A 101 -3.58 -1.55 0.62
CA TYR A 101 -4.36 -1.50 1.86
C TYR A 101 -4.55 -0.05 2.35
N ALA A 102 -5.74 0.25 2.86
CA ALA A 102 -6.06 1.54 3.46
C ALA A 102 -6.81 1.35 4.80
N ILE A 103 -6.45 2.16 5.79
CA ILE A 103 -7.08 2.17 7.12
C ILE A 103 -7.59 3.57 7.40
N LEU A 104 -8.91 3.72 7.48
CA LEU A 104 -9.54 4.97 7.91
C LEU A 104 -9.38 5.15 9.43
N GLN A 105 -9.01 6.36 9.87
CA GLN A 105 -8.85 6.74 11.28
C GLN A 105 -9.96 7.67 11.79
#